data_AF-A0AAD9VD73-F1
#
_entry.id   AF-A0AAD9VD73-F1
#
_cell.length_a   1.000
_cell.length_b   1.000
_cell.length_c   1.000
_cell.angle_alpha   90.00
_cell.angle_beta   90.00
_cell.angle_gamma   90.00
#
_symmetry.space_group_name_H-M   'P 1'
#
loop_
_entity.id
_entity.type
_entity.pdbx_description
1 polymer ?
#
loop_
_entity_poly.entity_id
_entity_poly.type
_entity_poly.pdbx_seq_one_letter_code
_entity_poly.pdbx_strand_id
1 'polypeptide(L)'
;MASHAEALVEHNKLSDKVIVIPGKVEEVEIPELVDVIISEPMGYMLYNERMLESYLHAKKWLKPNGKMFPTTGDLHVAPFFDDALYMEHFSKANFWYQNSFYGVDLSNLRESALEEYFRQPIVDTFDVRILMAKPVTHSVNFLSAAEDDLHRIEIPLHYTVHTAGSVHGLAFWFDVLFQGSNVPVWLSTAPQEPLTHWYQVRCLLPTPIFVKVGQALSGKVLLISNRRQSYDVEIELMVDGTGIKSKNTLDLKNPYFRYTGTQTPIPAGTNTVSPTELYWNMATSSTSAVNENGTLDGSCGNMMTNGLVVNDPATYAGAGGILGASPYALGGISSGMPIVSAVPNASTLEGSSSHYVSNRYVVGNQAAIIQGYSGTNCGEYSNSKGAYHSMVYSR
;
A
#
# COMPACT_ATOMS: atom_id res chain seq x y z
N MET A 1 -6.43 -22.37 -12.95
CA MET A 1 -7.06 -21.10 -13.39
C MET A 1 -7.20 -21.00 -14.90
N ALA A 2 -6.21 -21.45 -15.70
CA ALA A 2 -6.30 -21.44 -17.17
C ALA A 2 -7.60 -22.08 -17.72
N SER A 3 -7.99 -23.25 -17.22
CA SER A 3 -9.26 -23.91 -17.62
C SER A 3 -10.51 -23.08 -17.34
N HIS A 4 -10.52 -22.28 -16.27
CA HIS A 4 -11.64 -21.37 -15.98
C HIS A 4 -11.63 -20.16 -16.92
N ALA A 5 -10.45 -19.64 -17.28
CA ALA A 5 -10.33 -18.57 -18.26
C ALA A 5 -10.80 -19.04 -19.64
N GLU A 6 -10.44 -20.25 -20.05
CA GLU A 6 -10.90 -20.86 -21.30
C GLU A 6 -12.43 -21.01 -21.34
N ALA A 7 -13.03 -21.50 -20.25
CA ALA A 7 -14.49 -21.58 -20.12
C ALA A 7 -15.17 -20.19 -20.24
N LEU A 8 -14.56 -19.13 -19.71
CA LEU A 8 -15.05 -17.76 -19.86
C LEU A 8 -14.93 -17.27 -21.30
N VAL A 9 -13.82 -17.55 -21.98
CA VAL A 9 -13.61 -17.17 -23.39
C VAL A 9 -14.65 -17.81 -24.29
N GLU A 10 -14.91 -19.11 -24.10
CA GLU A 10 -15.93 -19.85 -24.86
C GLU A 10 -17.33 -19.29 -24.58
N HIS A 11 -17.68 -19.11 -23.30
CA HIS A 11 -18.99 -18.57 -22.91
C HIS A 11 -19.26 -17.17 -23.51
N ASN A 12 -18.24 -16.33 -23.58
CA ASN A 12 -18.33 -14.98 -24.13
C ASN A 12 -18.16 -14.93 -25.66
N LYS A 13 -18.01 -16.08 -26.33
CA LYS A 13 -17.85 -16.20 -27.80
C LYS A 13 -16.66 -15.39 -28.32
N LEU A 14 -15.53 -15.47 -27.60
CA LEU A 14 -14.29 -14.76 -27.92
C LEU A 14 -13.15 -15.69 -28.36
N SER A 15 -13.45 -16.97 -28.65
CA SER A 15 -12.45 -17.99 -29.00
C SER A 15 -11.66 -17.67 -30.29
N ASP A 16 -12.17 -16.79 -31.15
CA ASP A 16 -11.49 -16.28 -32.35
C ASP A 16 -10.47 -15.16 -32.04
N LYS A 17 -10.54 -14.56 -30.85
CA LYS A 17 -9.74 -13.40 -30.42
C LYS A 17 -8.83 -13.68 -29.24
N VAL A 18 -9.26 -14.51 -28.30
CA VAL A 18 -8.51 -14.82 -27.07
C VAL A 18 -8.14 -16.29 -27.08
N ILE A 19 -6.83 -16.55 -27.11
CA ILE A 19 -6.26 -17.89 -27.07
C ILE A 19 -5.64 -18.09 -25.69
N VAL A 20 -6.12 -19.07 -24.93
CA VAL A 20 -5.58 -19.39 -23.59
C VAL A 20 -4.47 -20.42 -23.74
N ILE A 21 -3.26 -20.07 -23.33
CA ILE A 21 -2.09 -20.95 -23.37
C ILE A 21 -1.72 -21.33 -21.92
N PRO A 22 -1.97 -22.58 -21.49
CA PRO A 22 -1.64 -22.99 -20.13
C PRO A 22 -0.14 -23.26 -19.99
N GLY A 23 0.50 -22.62 -19.01
CA GLY A 23 1.90 -22.85 -18.66
C GLY A 23 2.53 -21.60 -18.06
N LYS A 24 3.80 -21.72 -17.68
CA LYS A 24 4.59 -20.56 -17.24
C LYS A 24 5.12 -19.80 -18.44
N VAL A 25 5.20 -18.48 -18.32
CA VAL A 25 5.67 -17.60 -19.41
C VAL A 25 7.12 -17.90 -19.82
N GLU A 26 7.90 -18.50 -18.93
CA GLU A 26 9.27 -18.92 -19.21
C GLU A 26 9.33 -20.19 -20.07
N GLU A 27 8.32 -21.05 -19.98
CA GLU A 27 8.29 -22.42 -20.52
C GLU A 27 7.41 -22.56 -21.78
N VAL A 28 6.45 -21.64 -21.99
CA VAL A 28 5.56 -21.65 -23.15
C VAL A 28 6.19 -20.99 -24.37
N GLU A 29 5.63 -21.27 -25.54
CA GLU A 29 5.92 -20.60 -26.80
C GLU A 29 4.64 -20.04 -27.42
N ILE A 30 4.76 -18.89 -28.09
CA ILE A 30 3.65 -18.26 -28.82
C ILE A 30 4.02 -18.12 -30.31
N PRO A 31 3.03 -18.19 -31.23
CA PRO A 31 3.31 -18.31 -32.67
C PRO A 31 3.82 -17.01 -33.32
N GLU A 32 3.66 -15.86 -32.68
CA GLU A 32 4.03 -14.56 -33.23
C GLU A 32 4.50 -13.58 -32.16
N LEU A 33 5.26 -12.55 -32.57
CA LEU A 33 5.59 -11.43 -31.70
C LEU A 33 4.35 -10.57 -31.44
N VAL A 34 4.31 -9.90 -30.30
CA VAL A 34 3.17 -9.10 -29.82
C VAL A 34 3.47 -7.61 -29.86
N ASP A 35 2.43 -6.80 -30.11
CA ASP A 35 2.53 -5.33 -30.08
C ASP A 35 2.48 -4.77 -28.66
N VAL A 36 1.78 -5.45 -27.75
CA VAL A 36 1.59 -5.03 -26.36
C VAL A 36 1.62 -6.23 -25.43
N ILE A 37 2.35 -6.13 -24.31
CA ILE A 37 2.24 -7.05 -23.17
C ILE A 37 1.46 -6.33 -22.08
N ILE A 38 0.46 -7.00 -21.52
CA ILE A 38 -0.32 -6.50 -20.39
C ILE A 38 -0.21 -7.49 -19.23
N SER A 39 -0.06 -7.00 -18.01
CA SER A 39 -0.09 -7.83 -16.81
C SER A 39 -0.51 -7.00 -15.60
N GLU A 40 -0.87 -7.69 -14.54
CA GLU A 40 -0.94 -7.12 -13.20
C GLU A 40 0.10 -7.87 -12.34
N PRO A 41 1.40 -7.46 -12.39
CA PRO A 41 2.48 -8.17 -11.72
C PRO A 41 2.88 -7.55 -10.38
N MET A 42 2.08 -6.65 -9.81
CA MET A 42 2.49 -5.85 -8.64
C MET A 42 2.19 -6.59 -7.34
N GLY A 43 3.21 -6.73 -6.49
CA GLY A 43 3.06 -7.21 -5.12
C GLY A 43 3.13 -6.09 -4.08
N TYR A 44 3.16 -6.46 -2.80
CA TYR A 44 3.55 -5.54 -1.72
C TYR A 44 4.90 -4.88 -2.03
N MET A 45 5.01 -3.58 -1.72
CA MET A 45 6.18 -2.76 -2.07
C MET A 45 6.56 -2.86 -3.56
N LEU A 46 5.58 -3.01 -4.46
CA LEU A 46 5.72 -3.24 -5.91
C LEU A 46 6.34 -4.60 -6.29
N TYR A 47 7.38 -5.04 -5.58
CA TYR A 47 8.25 -6.14 -5.98
C TYR A 47 7.91 -7.51 -5.40
N ASN A 48 7.14 -7.60 -4.31
CA ASN A 48 6.84 -8.89 -3.68
C ASN A 48 6.23 -9.89 -4.68
N GLU A 49 6.36 -11.19 -4.39
CA GLU A 49 5.98 -12.31 -5.29
C GLU A 49 6.91 -12.52 -6.49
N ARG A 50 7.79 -11.55 -6.79
CA ARG A 50 8.78 -11.61 -7.89
C ARG A 50 8.14 -11.81 -9.28
N MET A 51 6.86 -11.51 -9.42
CA MET A 51 6.12 -11.67 -10.69
C MET A 51 6.59 -10.69 -11.77
N LEU A 52 7.22 -9.57 -11.37
CA LEU A 52 7.87 -8.64 -12.30
C LEU A 52 8.99 -9.31 -13.12
N GLU A 53 9.65 -10.35 -12.62
CA GLU A 53 10.66 -11.10 -13.38
C GLU A 53 10.03 -11.80 -14.59
N SER A 54 8.95 -12.54 -14.36
CA SER A 54 8.14 -13.16 -15.42
C SER A 54 7.59 -12.13 -16.41
N TYR A 55 7.19 -10.95 -15.92
CA TYR A 55 6.73 -9.85 -16.76
C TYR A 55 7.82 -9.29 -17.68
N LEU A 56 9.04 -9.12 -17.15
CA LEU A 56 10.20 -8.71 -17.94
C LEU A 56 10.66 -9.81 -18.91
N HIS A 57 10.59 -11.08 -18.50
CA HIS A 57 10.92 -12.23 -19.37
C HIS A 57 10.02 -12.31 -20.59
N ALA A 58 8.73 -11.98 -20.42
CA ALA A 58 7.77 -11.96 -21.52
C ALA A 58 8.15 -11.00 -22.66
N LYS A 59 9.05 -10.02 -22.42
CA LYS A 59 9.58 -9.13 -23.47
C LYS A 59 10.28 -9.85 -24.61
N LYS A 60 10.68 -11.12 -24.43
CA LYS A 60 11.23 -11.94 -25.53
C LYS A 60 10.29 -12.02 -26.74
N TRP A 61 8.98 -11.81 -26.55
CA TRP A 61 8.00 -11.75 -27.64
C TRP A 61 7.54 -10.35 -28.02
N LEU A 62 8.03 -9.30 -27.37
CA LEU A 62 7.61 -7.93 -27.68
C LEU A 62 8.28 -7.47 -28.99
N LYS A 63 7.49 -6.95 -29.93
CA LYS A 63 8.02 -6.33 -31.15
C LYS A 63 8.88 -5.10 -30.81
N PRO A 64 9.82 -4.69 -31.69
CA PRO A 64 10.43 -3.37 -31.59
C PRO A 64 9.37 -2.27 -31.57
N ASN A 65 9.49 -1.32 -30.64
CA ASN A 65 8.50 -0.26 -30.35
C ASN A 65 7.15 -0.78 -29.78
N GLY A 66 7.08 -2.04 -29.37
CA GLY A 66 5.95 -2.55 -28.61
C GLY A 66 5.80 -1.86 -27.25
N LYS A 67 4.63 -2.01 -26.63
CA LYS A 67 4.30 -1.39 -25.34
C LYS A 67 4.15 -2.43 -24.23
N MET A 68 4.33 -1.96 -23.00
CA MET A 68 4.14 -2.75 -21.80
C MET A 68 3.19 -1.99 -20.87
N PHE A 69 2.15 -2.67 -20.39
CA PHE A 69 1.14 -2.14 -19.45
C PHE A 69 1.11 -3.01 -18.18
N PRO A 70 1.60 -2.51 -17.03
CA PRO A 70 2.15 -1.16 -16.81
C PRO A 70 3.50 -0.93 -17.51
N THR A 71 3.83 0.34 -17.78
CA THR A 71 5.06 0.79 -18.45
C THR A 71 6.16 1.14 -17.45
N THR A 72 5.79 1.85 -16.38
CA THR A 72 6.70 2.26 -15.30
C THR A 72 6.08 1.91 -13.96
N GLY A 73 6.89 1.52 -12.98
CA GLY A 73 6.50 1.42 -11.59
C GLY A 73 7.37 2.32 -10.71
N ASP A 74 6.72 3.11 -9.87
CA ASP A 74 7.33 4.04 -8.94
C ASP A 74 7.11 3.54 -7.51
N LEU A 75 8.18 3.15 -6.82
CA LEU A 75 8.15 2.84 -5.39
C LEU A 75 8.50 4.09 -4.59
N HIS A 76 7.59 4.52 -3.72
CA HIS A 76 7.75 5.69 -2.86
C HIS A 76 8.11 5.27 -1.44
N VAL A 77 9.04 5.99 -0.83
CA VAL A 77 9.58 5.69 0.51
C VAL A 77 9.63 6.97 1.35
N ALA A 78 8.95 6.99 2.50
CA ALA A 78 8.97 8.15 3.41
C ALA A 78 9.17 7.76 4.88
N PRO A 79 9.90 8.56 5.68
CA PRO A 79 9.99 8.34 7.12
C PRO A 79 8.67 8.69 7.81
N PHE A 80 8.30 7.90 8.81
CA PHE A 80 7.07 8.12 9.56
C PHE A 80 7.27 8.08 11.08
N PHE A 81 6.32 8.67 11.79
CA PHE A 81 6.17 8.61 13.23
C PHE A 81 4.86 7.88 13.60
N ASP A 82 4.92 6.82 14.41
CA ASP A 82 3.74 6.15 14.97
C ASP A 82 4.11 5.42 16.27
N ASP A 83 4.02 6.12 17.41
CA ASP A 83 4.30 5.54 18.73
C ASP A 83 3.40 4.34 19.04
N ALA A 84 2.12 4.40 18.63
CA ALA A 84 1.16 3.35 18.95
C ALA A 84 1.53 2.04 18.25
N LEU A 85 1.90 2.10 16.96
CA LEU A 85 2.38 0.94 16.22
C LEU A 85 3.67 0.39 16.81
N TYR A 86 4.65 1.26 17.10
CA TYR A 86 5.93 0.83 17.67
C TYR A 86 5.73 0.13 19.02
N MET A 87 4.92 0.72 19.90
CA MET A 87 4.61 0.15 21.22
C MET A 87 3.78 -1.12 21.12
N GLU A 88 2.92 -1.28 20.11
CA GLU A 88 2.19 -2.53 19.86
C GLU A 88 3.17 -3.68 19.58
N HIS A 89 4.14 -3.48 18.68
CA HIS A 89 5.16 -4.48 18.35
C HIS A 89 6.08 -4.78 19.54
N PHE A 90 6.54 -3.74 20.24
CA PHE A 90 7.33 -3.90 21.45
C PHE A 90 6.57 -4.67 22.53
N SER A 91 5.27 -4.41 22.69
CA SER A 91 4.43 -5.07 23.70
C SER A 91 4.16 -6.54 23.40
N LYS A 92 4.09 -6.95 22.12
CA LYS A 92 4.00 -8.37 21.76
C LYS A 92 5.19 -9.18 22.26
N ALA A 93 6.40 -8.61 22.20
CA ALA A 93 7.59 -9.24 22.75
C ALA A 93 7.53 -9.42 24.27
N ASN A 94 6.76 -8.60 25.00
CA ASN A 94 6.64 -8.72 26.46
C ASN A 94 5.94 -10.00 26.90
N PHE A 95 5.21 -10.71 26.03
CA PHE A 95 4.73 -12.06 26.33
C PHE A 95 5.89 -12.98 26.74
N TRP A 96 7.05 -12.85 26.10
CA TRP A 96 8.22 -13.67 26.41
C TRP A 96 8.95 -13.21 27.67
N TYR A 97 8.66 -12.01 28.18
CA TYR A 97 9.29 -11.48 29.40
C TYR A 97 8.56 -11.96 30.67
N GLN A 98 8.40 -13.28 30.79
CA GLN A 98 7.74 -13.92 31.92
C GLN A 98 8.69 -14.93 32.58
N ASN A 99 8.98 -14.72 33.86
CA ASN A 99 9.86 -15.61 34.65
C ASN A 99 9.20 -16.93 35.07
N SER A 100 7.88 -17.06 34.93
CA SER A 100 7.15 -18.27 35.31
C SER A 100 5.85 -18.44 34.51
N PHE A 101 5.98 -18.77 33.23
CA PHE A 101 4.86 -19.20 32.40
C PHE A 101 4.61 -20.70 32.61
N TYR A 102 3.60 -21.05 33.39
CA TYR A 102 3.33 -22.44 33.83
C TYR A 102 4.56 -23.13 34.45
N GLY A 103 5.37 -22.39 35.22
CA GLY A 103 6.59 -22.91 35.85
C GLY A 103 7.85 -22.89 34.96
N VAL A 104 7.77 -22.34 33.74
CA VAL A 104 8.91 -22.19 32.82
C VAL A 104 9.27 -20.71 32.67
N ASP A 105 10.55 -20.37 32.79
CA ASP A 105 11.05 -19.02 32.49
C ASP A 105 11.26 -18.85 30.98
N LEU A 106 10.53 -17.92 30.37
CA LEU A 106 10.59 -17.61 28.93
C LEU A 106 11.48 -16.40 28.61
N SER A 107 11.95 -15.68 29.64
CA SER A 107 12.59 -14.36 29.50
C SER A 107 13.86 -14.38 28.65
N ASN A 108 14.51 -15.53 28.52
CA ASN A 108 15.68 -15.72 27.66
C ASN A 108 15.36 -15.59 26.16
N LEU A 109 14.09 -15.74 25.74
CA LEU A 109 13.65 -15.61 24.35
C LEU A 109 13.12 -14.22 23.99
N ARG A 110 13.05 -13.29 24.94
CA ARG A 110 12.48 -11.95 24.70
C ARG A 110 13.19 -11.21 23.57
N GLU A 111 14.52 -11.20 23.57
CA GLU A 111 15.30 -10.47 22.55
C GLU A 111 15.10 -11.09 21.16
N SER A 112 15.09 -12.42 21.06
CA SER A 112 14.80 -13.12 19.80
C SER A 112 13.38 -12.84 19.29
N ALA A 113 12.40 -12.81 20.19
CA ALA A 113 11.03 -12.46 19.83
C ALA A 113 10.91 -10.99 19.38
N LEU A 114 11.59 -10.07 20.05
CA LEU A 114 11.63 -8.66 19.65
C LEU A 114 12.23 -8.51 18.26
N GLU A 115 13.36 -9.17 18.00
CA GLU A 115 13.95 -9.21 16.66
C GLU A 115 12.93 -9.73 15.65
N GLU A 116 12.30 -10.87 15.89
CA GLU A 116 11.31 -11.46 14.97
C GLU A 116 10.14 -10.51 14.67
N TYR A 117 9.54 -9.87 15.68
CA TYR A 117 8.42 -8.93 15.49
C TYR A 117 8.82 -7.67 14.72
N PHE A 118 10.06 -7.19 14.87
CA PHE A 118 10.57 -6.03 14.14
C PHE A 118 11.03 -6.37 12.73
N ARG A 119 11.23 -7.66 12.41
CA ARG A 119 11.55 -8.14 11.05
C ARG A 119 10.31 -8.30 10.17
N GLN A 120 9.10 -8.15 10.70
CA GLN A 120 7.85 -8.24 9.94
C GLN A 120 7.49 -6.87 9.34
N PRO A 121 7.41 -6.74 8.01
CA PRO A 121 6.76 -5.57 7.40
C PRO A 121 5.28 -5.54 7.76
N ILE A 122 4.76 -4.37 8.12
CA ILE A 122 3.37 -4.20 8.53
C ILE A 122 2.55 -3.77 7.32
N VAL A 123 1.50 -4.54 7.00
CA VAL A 123 0.56 -4.24 5.90
C VAL A 123 -0.70 -3.66 6.51
N ASP A 124 -0.88 -2.35 6.34
CA ASP A 124 -2.08 -1.59 6.69
C ASP A 124 -2.12 -0.24 5.99
N THR A 125 -3.07 0.60 6.37
CA THR A 125 -3.16 1.98 5.91
C THR A 125 -2.97 2.94 7.08
N PHE A 126 -2.60 4.17 6.78
CA PHE A 126 -2.29 5.19 7.76
C PHE A 126 -2.66 6.58 7.26
N ASP A 127 -2.81 7.51 8.19
CA ASP A 127 -3.05 8.91 7.88
C ASP A 127 -1.76 9.58 7.38
N VAL A 128 -1.82 10.28 6.24
CA VAL A 128 -0.66 10.93 5.61
C VAL A 128 0.09 11.91 6.54
N ARG A 129 -0.57 12.44 7.57
CA ARG A 129 0.04 13.36 8.55
C ARG A 129 1.14 12.72 9.40
N ILE A 130 1.24 11.38 9.43
CA ILE A 130 2.34 10.70 10.13
C ILE A 130 3.67 10.77 9.37
N LEU A 131 3.66 11.15 8.09
CA LEU A 131 4.86 11.24 7.27
C LEU A 131 5.66 12.49 7.63
N MET A 132 6.95 12.31 7.89
CA MET A 132 7.82 13.37 8.44
C MET A 132 8.62 14.13 7.38
N ALA A 133 8.62 13.65 6.14
CA ALA A 133 9.31 14.26 5.00
C ALA A 133 8.63 13.87 3.68
N LYS A 134 8.96 14.59 2.59
CA LYS A 134 8.57 14.21 1.22
C LYS A 134 9.16 12.82 0.89
N PRO A 135 8.41 11.91 0.24
CA PRO A 135 8.94 10.62 -0.16
C PRO A 135 10.08 10.75 -1.16
N VAL A 136 11.00 9.81 -1.11
CA VAL A 136 11.93 9.50 -2.20
C VAL A 136 11.24 8.50 -3.11
N THR A 137 11.34 8.70 -4.43
CA THR A 137 10.75 7.83 -5.45
C THR A 137 11.85 7.06 -6.17
N HIS A 138 11.68 5.74 -6.27
CA HIS A 138 12.49 4.86 -7.09
C HIS A 138 11.65 4.34 -8.26
N SER A 139 12.01 4.74 -9.48
CA SER A 139 11.28 4.43 -10.70
C SER A 139 11.96 3.33 -11.51
N VAL A 140 11.19 2.33 -11.94
CA VAL A 140 11.64 1.28 -12.85
C VAL A 140 10.81 1.34 -14.12
N ASN A 141 11.48 1.53 -15.26
CA ASN A 141 10.86 1.45 -16.58
C ASN A 141 10.96 -0.01 -17.09
N PHE A 142 9.81 -0.68 -17.17
CA PHE A 142 9.75 -2.10 -17.52
C PHE A 142 10.16 -2.38 -18.97
N LEU A 143 10.05 -1.39 -19.88
CA LEU A 143 10.55 -1.54 -21.25
C LEU A 143 12.06 -1.72 -21.28
N SER A 144 12.80 -0.95 -20.46
CA SER A 144 14.27 -0.95 -20.46
C SER A 144 14.90 -1.90 -19.44
N ALA A 145 14.23 -2.19 -18.32
CA ALA A 145 14.80 -2.99 -17.23
C ALA A 145 15.06 -4.44 -17.63
N ALA A 146 16.19 -5.01 -17.21
CA ALA A 146 16.48 -6.44 -17.30
C ALA A 146 15.94 -7.19 -16.07
N GLU A 147 15.74 -8.51 -16.20
CA GLU A 147 15.32 -9.35 -15.07
C GLU A 147 16.33 -9.27 -13.91
N ASP A 148 17.63 -9.30 -14.21
CA ASP A 148 18.70 -9.20 -13.22
C ASP A 148 18.71 -7.87 -12.45
N ASP A 149 18.15 -6.79 -13.02
CA ASP A 149 18.04 -5.50 -12.33
C ASP A 149 17.13 -5.59 -11.10
N LEU A 150 16.19 -6.56 -11.08
CA LEU A 150 15.27 -6.78 -9.98
C LEU A 150 15.89 -7.62 -8.86
N HIS A 151 16.98 -8.34 -9.09
CA HIS A 151 17.57 -9.23 -8.07
C HIS A 151 18.16 -8.47 -6.88
N ARG A 152 18.64 -7.24 -7.11
CA ARG A 152 19.23 -6.37 -6.09
C ARG A 152 18.90 -4.91 -6.40
N ILE A 153 17.96 -4.35 -5.63
CA ILE A 153 17.48 -2.98 -5.82
C ILE A 153 17.96 -2.11 -4.67
N GLU A 154 18.79 -1.12 -4.96
CA GLU A 154 19.31 -0.16 -3.97
C GLU A 154 18.69 1.23 -4.20
N ILE A 155 18.04 1.75 -3.15
CA ILE A 155 17.33 3.02 -3.16
C ILE A 155 18.02 3.95 -2.16
N PRO A 156 18.86 4.90 -2.61
CA PRO A 156 19.46 5.88 -1.73
C PRO A 156 18.39 6.84 -1.20
N LEU A 157 18.46 7.15 0.09
CA LEU A 157 17.50 8.01 0.77
C LEU A 157 18.16 9.32 1.17
N HIS A 158 17.48 10.43 0.88
CA HIS A 158 17.85 11.75 1.35
C HIS A 158 16.59 12.57 1.59
N TYR A 159 16.40 13.03 2.83
CA TYR A 159 15.22 13.74 3.27
C TYR A 159 15.58 15.03 3.99
N THR A 160 14.76 16.06 3.81
CA THR A 160 14.68 17.20 4.71
C THR A 160 13.48 17.02 5.62
N VAL A 161 13.70 16.96 6.93
CA VAL A 161 12.63 16.72 7.90
C VAL A 161 11.73 17.95 8.03
N HIS A 162 10.41 17.76 7.90
CA HIS A 162 9.42 18.83 8.02
C HIS A 162 8.75 18.87 9.41
N THR A 163 8.79 17.79 10.17
CA THR A 163 8.17 17.67 11.49
C THR A 163 9.15 17.06 12.48
N ALA A 164 9.30 17.67 13.66
CA ALA A 164 10.14 17.13 14.72
C ALA A 164 9.45 15.94 15.41
N GLY A 165 10.22 14.93 15.81
CA GLY A 165 9.68 13.74 16.47
C GLY A 165 10.61 12.52 16.34
N SER A 166 10.11 11.37 16.78
CA SER A 166 10.80 10.09 16.64
C SER A 166 10.43 9.42 15.31
N VAL A 167 11.39 9.28 14.41
CA VAL A 167 11.25 8.45 13.21
C VAL A 167 11.24 6.99 13.65
N HIS A 168 10.08 6.36 13.51
CA HIS A 168 9.84 4.98 13.90
C HIS A 168 10.16 3.98 12.78
N GLY A 169 10.21 4.44 11.53
CA GLY A 169 10.38 3.56 10.39
C GLY A 169 10.26 4.25 9.04
N LEU A 170 10.18 3.43 8.00
CA LEU A 170 9.91 3.84 6.62
C LEU A 170 8.57 3.26 6.16
N ALA A 171 7.76 4.10 5.52
CA ALA A 171 6.51 3.74 4.87
C ALA A 171 6.72 3.65 3.36
N PHE A 172 6.03 2.68 2.74
CA PHE A 172 6.18 2.30 1.35
C PHE A 172 4.81 2.19 0.67
N TRP A 173 4.73 2.73 -0.53
CA TRP A 173 3.60 2.56 -1.45
C TRP A 173 4.10 2.70 -2.88
N PHE A 174 3.28 2.34 -3.86
CA PHE A 174 3.69 2.41 -5.26
C PHE A 174 2.62 2.99 -6.17
N ASP A 175 3.09 3.58 -7.27
CA ASP A 175 2.26 3.98 -8.40
C ASP A 175 2.74 3.23 -9.65
N VAL A 176 1.84 2.88 -10.56
CA VAL A 176 2.21 2.35 -11.88
C VAL A 176 1.57 3.17 -12.99
N LEU A 177 2.37 3.47 -14.01
CA LEU A 177 1.99 4.25 -15.17
C LEU A 177 1.71 3.33 -16.36
N PHE A 178 0.55 3.51 -16.97
CA PHE A 178 0.17 2.94 -18.26
C PHE A 178 0.37 4.01 -19.34
N GLN A 179 1.52 3.98 -20.03
CA GLN A 179 1.86 4.98 -21.04
C GLN A 179 1.18 4.70 -22.39
N GLY A 180 -0.11 5.01 -22.47
CA GLY A 180 -0.90 4.94 -23.69
C GLY A 180 -0.40 5.87 -24.80
N SER A 181 -0.85 5.65 -26.04
CA SER A 181 -0.50 6.54 -27.16
C SER A 181 -1.26 7.87 -27.10
N ASN A 182 -2.43 7.88 -26.47
CA ASN A 182 -3.31 9.05 -26.39
C ASN A 182 -3.19 9.73 -25.02
N VAL A 183 -3.32 8.97 -23.93
CA VAL A 183 -3.39 9.49 -22.56
C VAL A 183 -2.62 8.55 -21.63
N PRO A 184 -1.77 9.08 -20.73
CA PRO A 184 -1.19 8.31 -19.64
C PRO A 184 -2.24 8.07 -18.53
N VAL A 185 -2.27 6.86 -17.99
CA VAL A 185 -3.17 6.50 -16.87
C VAL A 185 -2.34 5.99 -15.71
N TRP A 186 -2.63 6.45 -14.50
CA TRP A 186 -1.96 6.01 -13.28
C TRP A 186 -2.89 5.17 -12.40
N LEU A 187 -2.35 4.05 -11.92
CA LEU A 187 -2.89 3.33 -10.77
C LEU A 187 -1.98 3.62 -9.59
N SER A 188 -2.56 4.13 -8.50
CA SER A 188 -1.82 4.53 -7.30
C SER A 188 -2.29 3.74 -6.08
N THR A 189 -1.34 3.40 -5.22
CA THR A 189 -1.59 2.83 -3.89
C THR A 189 -1.19 3.81 -2.78
N ALA A 190 -1.07 5.09 -3.11
CA ALA A 190 -0.65 6.11 -2.15
C ALA A 190 -1.67 6.26 -1.01
N PRO A 191 -1.23 6.64 0.21
CA PRO A 191 -2.10 6.72 1.39
C PRO A 191 -3.20 7.80 1.28
N GLN A 192 -3.04 8.77 0.37
CA GLN A 192 -4.05 9.79 0.07
C GLN A 192 -5.11 9.34 -0.95
N GLU A 193 -4.88 8.22 -1.64
CA GLU A 193 -5.80 7.67 -2.64
C GLU A 193 -6.77 6.65 -2.01
N PRO A 194 -7.86 6.30 -2.71
CA PRO A 194 -8.76 5.24 -2.26
C PRO A 194 -8.01 3.93 -1.98
N LEU A 195 -8.39 3.28 -0.88
CA LEU A 195 -7.69 2.10 -0.40
C LEU A 195 -7.77 0.94 -1.40
N THR A 196 -6.63 0.32 -1.67
CA THR A 196 -6.52 -0.86 -2.51
C THR A 196 -6.21 -2.11 -1.66
N HIS A 197 -6.29 -3.30 -2.25
CA HIS A 197 -5.95 -4.54 -1.57
C HIS A 197 -4.44 -4.70 -1.27
N TRP A 198 -3.60 -3.87 -1.89
CA TRP A 198 -2.16 -3.80 -1.59
C TRP A 198 -1.87 -3.04 -0.29
N TYR A 199 -2.81 -2.20 0.17
CA TYR A 199 -2.59 -1.27 1.29
C TYR A 199 -1.29 -0.46 1.09
N GLN A 200 -0.65 -0.08 2.20
CA GLN A 200 0.72 0.39 2.25
C GLN A 200 1.53 -0.56 3.14
N VAL A 201 2.85 -0.44 3.07
CA VAL A 201 3.76 -1.26 3.89
C VAL A 201 4.60 -0.36 4.77
N ARG A 202 4.73 -0.71 6.06
CA ARG A 202 5.56 0.03 7.02
C ARG A 202 6.62 -0.89 7.62
N CYS A 203 7.86 -0.44 7.60
CA CYS A 203 9.01 -1.17 8.16
C CYS A 203 9.55 -0.37 9.35
N LEU A 204 9.51 -0.98 10.54
CA LEU A 204 9.98 -0.34 11.77
C LEU A 204 11.51 -0.35 11.87
N LEU A 205 12.06 0.66 12.53
CA LEU A 205 13.42 0.67 13.04
C LEU A 205 13.43 0.09 14.46
N PRO A 206 14.37 -0.80 14.83
CA PRO A 206 14.50 -1.32 16.19
C PRO A 206 14.76 -0.23 17.22
N THR A 207 15.50 0.80 16.82
CA THR A 207 15.75 2.00 17.63
C THR A 207 15.24 3.22 16.88
N PRO A 208 14.16 3.88 17.34
CA PRO A 208 13.67 5.11 16.74
C PRO A 208 14.72 6.22 16.75
N ILE A 209 14.68 7.08 15.74
CA ILE A 209 15.64 8.19 15.59
C ILE A 209 14.92 9.50 15.86
N PHE A 210 15.37 10.25 16.86
CA PHE A 210 14.82 11.59 17.12
C PHE A 210 15.39 12.62 16.14
N VAL A 211 14.51 13.36 15.49
CA VAL A 211 14.85 14.42 14.52
C VAL A 211 14.16 15.73 14.83
N LYS A 212 14.78 16.83 14.42
CA LYS A 212 14.23 18.19 14.47
C LYS A 212 13.87 18.66 13.06
N VAL A 213 12.94 19.61 12.98
CA VAL A 213 12.59 20.28 11.72
C VAL A 213 13.84 20.88 11.09
N GLY A 214 13.99 20.68 9.77
CA GLY A 214 15.12 21.17 8.98
C GLY A 214 16.37 20.29 9.02
N GLN A 215 16.41 19.23 9.84
CA GLN A 215 17.53 18.28 9.80
C GLN A 215 17.48 17.42 8.54
N ALA A 216 18.66 17.09 8.02
CA ALA A 216 18.81 16.14 6.94
C ALA A 216 18.90 14.71 7.49
N LEU A 217 18.13 13.81 6.89
CA LEU A 217 18.14 12.37 7.16
C LEU A 217 18.59 11.67 5.89
N SER A 218 19.66 10.89 5.96
CA SER A 218 20.18 10.10 4.85
C SER A 218 20.12 8.61 5.17
N GLY A 219 20.23 7.77 4.14
CA GLY A 219 20.14 6.33 4.33
C GLY A 219 20.00 5.57 3.03
N LYS A 220 19.52 4.33 3.14
CA LYS A 220 19.20 3.50 1.97
C LYS A 220 18.16 2.44 2.32
N VAL A 221 17.42 2.03 1.29
CA VAL A 221 16.69 0.76 1.27
C VAL A 221 17.38 -0.16 0.28
N LEU A 222 17.57 -1.41 0.68
CA LEU A 222 18.13 -2.43 -0.18
C LEU A 222 17.20 -3.64 -0.18
N LEU A 223 16.64 -3.96 -1.34
CA LEU A 223 15.84 -5.15 -1.56
C LEU A 223 16.71 -6.21 -2.23
N ILE A 224 16.84 -7.38 -1.61
CA ILE A 224 17.60 -8.52 -2.15
C ILE A 224 16.62 -9.67 -2.39
N SER A 225 16.48 -10.09 -3.64
CA SER A 225 15.60 -11.20 -3.99
C SER A 225 16.04 -12.49 -3.29
N ASN A 226 15.08 -13.26 -2.80
CA ASN A 226 15.33 -14.51 -2.11
C ASN A 226 14.64 -15.70 -2.80
N ARG A 227 14.99 -16.92 -2.36
CA ARG A 227 14.49 -18.18 -2.96
C ARG A 227 13.02 -18.48 -2.65
N ARG A 228 12.34 -17.66 -1.84
CA ARG A 228 10.95 -17.86 -1.41
C ARG A 228 9.97 -16.97 -2.19
N GLN A 229 10.36 -16.53 -3.39
CA GLN A 229 9.59 -15.62 -4.24
C GLN A 229 9.28 -14.29 -3.53
N SER A 230 10.28 -13.73 -2.84
CA SER A 230 10.14 -12.47 -2.09
C SER A 230 11.50 -11.80 -1.94
N TYR A 231 11.59 -10.79 -1.07
CA TYR A 231 12.77 -9.98 -0.83
C TYR A 231 13.14 -9.93 0.66
N ASP A 232 14.43 -9.96 0.93
CA ASP A 232 14.99 -9.51 2.19
C ASP A 232 15.20 -7.99 2.07
N VAL A 233 14.59 -7.21 2.97
CA VAL A 233 14.56 -5.75 2.90
C VAL A 233 15.46 -5.18 4.00
N GLU A 234 16.60 -4.63 3.61
CA GLU A 234 17.47 -3.91 4.54
C GLU A 234 17.16 -2.41 4.48
N ILE A 235 16.92 -1.81 5.65
CA ILE A 235 16.73 -0.37 5.79
C ILE A 235 17.82 0.21 6.69
N GLU A 236 18.34 1.37 6.31
CA GLU A 236 19.29 2.13 7.11
C GLU A 236 18.91 3.61 7.04
N LEU A 237 18.88 4.28 8.19
CA LEU A 237 18.66 5.71 8.32
C LEU A 237 19.65 6.31 9.31
N MET A 238 20.14 7.51 9.01
CA MET A 238 21.05 8.27 9.84
C MET A 238 20.75 9.76 9.80
N VAL A 239 20.97 10.46 10.91
CA VAL A 239 20.83 11.91 11.00
C VAL A 239 22.19 12.53 10.69
N ASP A 240 22.23 13.31 9.61
CA ASP A 240 23.46 13.88 9.08
C ASP A 240 24.17 14.75 10.15
N GLY A 241 25.47 14.54 10.31
CA GLY A 241 26.32 15.29 11.25
C GLY A 241 26.21 14.89 12.72
N THR A 242 25.38 13.92 13.10
CA THR A 242 25.18 13.54 14.53
C THR A 242 25.69 12.15 14.90
N GLY A 243 26.05 11.32 13.92
CA GLY A 243 26.45 9.91 14.12
C GLY A 243 25.31 8.97 14.54
N ILE A 244 24.10 9.49 14.77
CA ILE A 244 22.91 8.72 15.11
C ILE A 244 22.48 7.95 13.86
N LYS A 245 22.40 6.62 13.98
CA LYS A 245 21.95 5.72 12.93
C LYS A 245 21.12 4.57 13.49
N SER A 246 20.21 4.06 12.68
CA SER A 246 19.42 2.88 12.97
C SER A 246 19.26 2.05 11.71
N LYS A 247 19.27 0.73 11.86
CA LYS A 247 19.17 -0.21 10.74
C LYS A 247 18.30 -1.39 11.10
N ASN A 248 17.66 -1.99 10.11
CA ASN A 248 16.87 -3.20 10.25
C ASN A 248 16.93 -4.07 8.99
N THR A 249 16.63 -5.36 9.15
CA THR A 249 16.51 -6.33 8.05
C THR A 249 15.18 -7.05 8.17
N LEU A 250 14.25 -6.81 7.25
CA LEU A 250 12.90 -7.33 7.26
C LEU A 250 12.73 -8.46 6.24
N ASP A 251 11.79 -9.37 6.52
CA ASP A 251 11.42 -10.46 5.63
C ASP A 251 10.06 -10.16 4.98
N LEU A 252 10.07 -9.77 3.70
CA LEU A 252 8.84 -9.44 2.97
C LEU A 252 7.94 -10.66 2.73
N LYS A 253 8.45 -11.88 2.95
CA LYS A 253 7.64 -13.11 2.90
C LYS A 253 6.76 -13.29 4.13
N ASN A 254 7.08 -12.65 5.25
CA ASN A 254 6.36 -12.80 6.52
C ASN A 254 5.76 -11.45 7.01
N PRO A 255 4.83 -10.84 6.26
CA PRO A 255 4.20 -9.60 6.67
C PRO A 255 3.21 -9.80 7.84
N TYR A 256 3.10 -8.78 8.69
CA TYR A 256 2.05 -8.67 9.70
C TYR A 256 0.88 -7.84 9.17
N PHE A 257 -0.27 -8.48 8.98
CA PHE A 257 -1.51 -7.82 8.53
C PHE A 257 -2.22 -7.17 9.72
N ARG A 258 -2.35 -5.85 9.70
CA ARG A 258 -2.90 -5.07 10.83
C ARG A 258 -4.24 -4.38 10.52
N TYR A 259 -4.72 -4.41 9.28
CA TYR A 259 -5.95 -3.70 8.91
C TYR A 259 -7.19 -4.19 9.67
N THR A 260 -7.91 -3.28 10.33
CA THR A 260 -9.07 -3.58 11.19
C THR A 260 -10.43 -3.18 10.60
N GLY A 261 -10.50 -2.72 9.34
CA GLY A 261 -11.78 -2.66 8.61
C GLY A 261 -12.47 -1.31 8.46
N THR A 262 -11.89 -0.18 8.88
CA THR A 262 -12.50 1.14 8.59
C THR A 262 -12.22 1.55 7.14
N GLN A 263 -13.23 1.46 6.27
CA GLN A 263 -13.17 1.95 4.89
C GLN A 263 -13.42 3.46 4.85
N THR A 264 -12.59 4.19 4.11
CA THR A 264 -12.89 5.57 3.67
C THR A 264 -13.70 5.55 2.37
N PRO A 265 -14.65 6.48 2.15
CA PRO A 265 -15.50 6.46 0.96
C PRO A 265 -14.74 6.87 -0.31
N ILE A 266 -15.17 6.30 -1.44
CA ILE A 266 -14.59 6.47 -2.78
C ILE A 266 -15.10 7.77 -3.43
N PRO A 267 -14.24 8.49 -4.15
CA PRO A 267 -14.60 9.03 -5.46
C PRO A 267 -13.88 8.24 -6.54
N ALA A 268 -14.63 7.73 -7.52
CA ALA A 268 -14.04 7.09 -8.69
C ALA A 268 -13.34 8.17 -9.53
N GLY A 269 -12.07 7.95 -9.84
CA GLY A 269 -11.30 8.84 -10.70
C GLY A 269 -10.15 8.09 -11.36
N THR A 270 -9.84 8.48 -12.60
CA THR A 270 -8.60 8.07 -13.28
C THR A 270 -7.64 9.25 -13.24
N ASN A 271 -6.42 9.03 -12.76
CA ASN A 271 -5.42 10.07 -12.66
C ASN A 271 -4.54 10.10 -13.92
N THR A 272 -4.32 11.28 -14.51
CA THR A 272 -3.45 11.49 -15.69
C THR A 272 -2.01 11.87 -15.31
N VAL A 273 -1.75 12.02 -14.02
CA VAL A 273 -0.49 12.44 -13.39
C VAL A 273 -0.35 11.65 -12.08
N SER A 274 0.88 11.42 -11.61
CA SER A 274 1.10 10.65 -10.37
C SER A 274 0.38 11.32 -9.19
N PRO A 275 -0.53 10.62 -8.50
CA PRO A 275 -1.20 11.17 -7.32
C PRO A 275 -0.23 11.49 -6.17
N THR A 276 0.86 10.72 -6.05
CA THR A 276 1.92 10.99 -5.07
C THR A 276 2.62 12.30 -5.38
N GLU A 277 3.09 12.49 -6.62
CA GLU A 277 3.79 13.71 -7.00
C GLU A 277 2.90 14.95 -6.90
N LEU A 278 1.64 14.85 -7.35
CA LEU A 278 0.67 15.94 -7.26
C LEU A 278 0.49 16.44 -5.84
N TYR A 279 0.22 15.53 -4.90
CA TYR A 279 0.02 15.87 -3.50
C TYR A 279 1.23 16.62 -2.91
N TRP A 280 2.43 16.08 -3.14
CA TRP A 280 3.64 16.67 -2.56
C TRP A 280 4.09 17.97 -3.22
N ASN A 281 3.78 18.17 -4.50
CA ASN A 281 4.03 19.44 -5.18
C ASN A 281 3.09 20.54 -4.66
N MET A 282 1.82 20.21 -4.35
CA MET A 282 0.89 21.16 -3.72
C MET A 282 1.32 21.47 -2.28
N ALA A 283 1.63 20.45 -1.48
CA ALA A 283 2.02 20.62 -0.08
C ALA A 283 3.27 21.52 0.08
N THR A 284 4.28 21.34 -0.78
CA THR A 284 5.51 22.15 -0.75
C THR A 284 5.30 23.61 -1.22
N SER A 285 4.36 23.84 -2.14
CA SER A 285 4.02 25.18 -2.61
C SER A 285 3.32 26.04 -1.53
N SER A 286 2.47 25.43 -0.70
CA SER A 286 1.79 26.12 0.40
C SER A 286 2.71 26.55 1.54
N THR A 287 3.84 25.86 1.74
CA THR A 287 4.85 26.22 2.75
C THR A 287 5.81 27.33 2.31
N SER A 288 5.78 27.75 1.04
CA SER A 288 6.74 28.72 0.49
C SER A 288 6.20 30.16 0.37
N ALA A 289 4.96 30.43 0.81
CA ALA A 289 4.39 31.79 0.80
C ALA A 289 4.88 32.61 2.00
N VAL A 290 6.16 33.01 1.99
CA VAL A 290 6.68 34.04 2.89
C VAL A 290 6.38 35.40 2.25
N ASN A 291 5.48 36.15 2.87
CA ASN A 291 5.12 37.50 2.40
C ASN A 291 6.27 38.48 2.72
N GLU A 292 6.56 39.41 1.80
CA GLU A 292 7.73 40.30 1.79
C GLU A 292 7.66 41.46 2.81
N ASN A 293 6.97 41.27 3.94
CA ASN A 293 6.90 42.22 5.04
C ASN A 293 7.11 41.47 6.36
N GLY A 294 8.29 41.69 6.97
CA GLY A 294 8.79 41.02 8.18
C GLY A 294 7.89 41.17 9.41
N THR A 295 6.84 40.37 9.46
CA THR A 295 6.02 40.13 10.66
C THR A 295 5.87 38.62 10.83
N LEU A 296 6.42 38.10 11.93
CA LEU A 296 6.22 36.73 12.37
C LEU A 296 4.77 36.62 12.89
N ASP A 297 3.86 36.12 12.07
CA ASP A 297 2.56 35.70 12.57
C ASP A 297 2.69 34.26 13.09
N GLY A 298 2.66 34.14 14.41
CA GLY A 298 2.64 32.87 15.11
C GLY A 298 1.29 32.21 14.94
N SER A 299 1.07 31.54 13.81
CA SER A 299 -0.10 30.68 13.59
C SER A 299 0.34 29.31 13.09
N CYS A 300 0.79 28.48 14.02
CA CYS A 300 0.77 27.03 13.87
C CYS A 300 -0.68 26.56 14.07
N GLY A 301 -1.50 26.70 13.04
CA GLY A 301 -2.91 26.32 13.15
C GLY A 301 -3.75 26.68 11.93
N ASN A 302 -3.40 26.16 10.75
CA ASN A 302 -4.34 25.99 9.65
C ASN A 302 -3.74 25.04 8.59
N MET A 303 -3.72 23.75 8.91
CA MET A 303 -3.71 22.72 7.87
C MET A 303 -5.14 22.20 7.70
N MET A 304 -5.64 22.36 6.47
CA MET A 304 -6.77 21.63 5.86
C MET A 304 -8.20 22.05 6.25
N THR A 305 -8.76 22.98 5.48
CA THR A 305 -10.17 22.92 5.10
C THR A 305 -10.27 22.56 3.62
N ASN A 306 -10.96 21.46 3.37
CA ASN A 306 -11.26 20.87 2.07
C ASN A 306 -11.90 21.88 1.11
N GLY A 307 -11.44 21.90 -0.14
CA GLY A 307 -12.00 22.74 -1.20
C GLY A 307 -11.55 22.27 -2.58
N LEU A 308 -12.12 21.18 -3.06
CA LEU A 308 -12.13 20.83 -4.47
C LEU A 308 -12.74 21.99 -5.26
N VAL A 309 -11.92 22.69 -6.04
CA VAL A 309 -12.41 23.66 -7.03
C VAL A 309 -13.00 22.85 -8.19
N VAL A 310 -14.31 22.65 -8.16
CA VAL A 310 -15.09 22.23 -9.33
C VAL A 310 -15.41 23.49 -10.12
N ASN A 311 -14.83 23.61 -11.31
CA ASN A 311 -15.23 24.63 -12.28
C ASN A 311 -16.60 24.24 -12.88
N ASP A 312 -17.66 24.94 -12.48
CA ASP A 312 -18.89 25.03 -13.28
C ASP A 312 -19.53 26.43 -13.09
N PRO A 313 -19.81 27.20 -14.15
CA PRO A 313 -20.38 28.54 -14.01
C PRO A 313 -21.91 28.50 -14.14
N ALA A 314 -22.64 28.57 -13.02
CA ALA A 314 -24.02 29.10 -12.99
C ALA A 314 -24.54 29.35 -11.56
N THR A 315 -24.76 30.63 -11.23
CA THR A 315 -25.86 31.19 -10.40
C THR A 315 -26.46 30.39 -9.23
N TYR A 316 -26.35 30.91 -8.00
CA TYR A 316 -27.45 31.63 -7.31
C TYR A 316 -26.98 32.27 -5.99
N ALA A 317 -27.63 33.37 -5.63
CA ALA A 317 -27.25 34.32 -4.60
C ALA A 317 -27.85 34.04 -3.20
N GLY A 318 -27.13 34.48 -2.16
CA GLY A 318 -27.69 35.18 -1.01
C GLY A 318 -28.06 34.37 0.25
N ALA A 319 -27.30 34.56 1.33
CA ALA A 319 -27.75 35.11 2.64
C ALA A 319 -26.76 34.72 3.74
N GLY A 320 -26.25 35.72 4.47
CA GLY A 320 -25.25 35.56 5.53
C GLY A 320 -25.81 35.14 6.89
N GLY A 321 -24.89 34.83 7.82
CA GLY A 321 -25.19 34.88 9.25
C GLY A 321 -24.31 34.02 10.18
N ILE A 322 -23.42 34.74 10.90
CA ILE A 322 -23.09 34.56 12.33
C ILE A 322 -21.97 33.58 12.74
N LEU A 323 -21.01 34.19 13.46
CA LEU A 323 -19.85 33.68 14.19
C LEU A 323 -20.24 32.83 15.43
N GLY A 324 -19.46 31.78 15.71
CA GLY A 324 -19.43 31.07 17.01
C GLY A 324 -18.23 30.13 17.07
N ALA A 325 -17.14 30.54 17.71
CA ALA A 325 -16.81 30.22 19.11
C ALA A 325 -16.26 28.79 19.30
N SER A 326 -14.93 28.72 19.44
CA SER A 326 -14.16 27.56 19.89
C SER A 326 -14.26 27.40 21.41
N PRO A 327 -14.41 26.18 21.96
CA PRO A 327 -14.21 25.98 23.38
C PRO A 327 -13.28 24.81 23.67
N TYR A 328 -11.98 25.06 23.91
CA TYR A 328 -11.15 24.19 24.76
C TYR A 328 -10.03 25.00 25.41
N ALA A 329 -10.25 25.47 26.65
CA ALA A 329 -9.21 25.64 27.64
C ALA A 329 -9.77 25.80 29.06
N LEU A 330 -9.13 25.04 29.97
CA LEU A 330 -8.93 25.24 31.41
C LEU A 330 -9.94 24.69 32.43
N GLY A 331 -9.39 23.82 33.30
CA GLY A 331 -9.77 23.74 34.72
C GLY A 331 -9.88 22.33 35.26
N GLY A 332 -8.79 21.80 35.86
CA GLY A 332 -8.84 20.53 36.60
C GLY A 332 -9.28 20.71 38.06
N ILE A 333 -9.93 19.69 38.64
CA ILE A 333 -9.87 19.30 40.07
C ILE A 333 -10.09 17.76 40.16
N SER A 334 -9.46 17.17 41.16
CA SER A 334 -9.27 15.76 41.52
C SER A 334 -10.50 14.91 41.90
N SER A 335 -10.26 13.59 41.91
CA SER A 335 -10.78 12.52 42.79
C SER A 335 -11.96 11.67 42.29
N GLY A 336 -11.75 10.35 42.27
CA GLY A 336 -12.81 9.33 42.16
C GLY A 336 -12.59 8.25 41.10
N MET A 337 -11.76 7.25 41.41
CA MET A 337 -11.73 5.97 40.67
C MET A 337 -13.03 5.19 40.94
N PRO A 338 -13.68 4.57 39.94
CA PRO A 338 -14.50 3.40 40.16
C PRO A 338 -13.74 2.14 39.75
N ILE A 339 -13.52 1.28 40.75
CA ILE A 339 -13.13 -0.11 40.62
C ILE A 339 -14.28 -0.86 39.92
N VAL A 340 -14.05 -1.44 38.75
CA VAL A 340 -14.97 -2.44 38.17
C VAL A 340 -14.47 -3.81 38.59
N SER A 341 -15.18 -4.40 39.55
CA SER A 341 -14.97 -5.78 39.99
C SER A 341 -15.60 -6.75 39.00
N ALA A 342 -14.85 -7.80 38.65
CA ALA A 342 -15.35 -8.94 37.91
C ALA A 342 -16.25 -9.78 38.82
N VAL A 343 -17.48 -10.04 38.38
CA VAL A 343 -18.36 -11.04 39.00
C VAL A 343 -18.51 -12.21 38.02
N PRO A 344 -18.11 -13.44 38.40
CA PRO A 344 -18.30 -14.62 37.58
C PRO A 344 -19.71 -15.16 37.78
N ASN A 345 -20.54 -15.19 36.73
CA ASN A 345 -21.80 -15.93 36.77
C ASN A 345 -21.54 -17.38 36.34
N ALA A 346 -21.50 -18.25 37.34
CA ALA A 346 -21.72 -19.67 37.19
C ALA A 346 -23.24 -19.94 37.18
N SER A 347 -23.74 -20.60 36.15
CA SER A 347 -25.00 -21.34 36.21
C SER A 347 -24.85 -22.65 35.44
N THR A 348 -24.76 -23.73 36.22
CA THR A 348 -24.95 -25.12 35.80
C THR A 348 -26.44 -25.39 35.59
N LEU A 349 -26.81 -26.02 34.48
CA LEU A 349 -27.94 -26.95 34.39
C LEU A 349 -27.76 -27.86 33.15
N GLU A 350 -27.64 -29.15 33.45
CA GLU A 350 -27.81 -30.32 32.58
C GLU A 350 -29.17 -30.24 31.84
N GLY A 351 -29.44 -30.78 30.66
CA GLY A 351 -28.75 -31.63 29.71
C GLY A 351 -29.84 -32.21 28.78
N SER A 352 -29.62 -32.23 27.46
CA SER A 352 -30.27 -33.18 26.53
C SER A 352 -29.70 -33.08 25.11
N SER A 353 -28.90 -34.09 24.76
CA SER A 353 -28.67 -34.76 23.47
C SER A 353 -28.92 -34.06 22.11
N SER A 354 -28.01 -34.44 21.19
CA SER A 354 -28.09 -34.56 19.72
C SER A 354 -27.89 -33.31 18.85
N HIS A 355 -26.65 -33.10 18.37
CA HIS A 355 -26.23 -33.43 17.00
C HIS A 355 -24.76 -33.03 16.79
N TYR A 356 -23.90 -34.01 16.49
CA TYR A 356 -22.55 -33.78 16.00
C TYR A 356 -22.62 -33.18 14.59
N VAL A 357 -22.13 -31.95 14.42
CA VAL A 357 -21.78 -31.41 13.10
C VAL A 357 -20.31 -30.97 13.16
N SER A 358 -19.49 -31.70 12.42
CA SER A 358 -18.09 -31.42 12.15
C SER A 358 -17.96 -30.15 11.31
N ASN A 359 -17.52 -29.03 11.89
CA ASN A 359 -17.13 -27.86 11.11
C ASN A 359 -15.79 -28.11 10.40
N ARG A 360 -15.88 -28.59 9.15
CA ARG A 360 -14.84 -28.37 8.14
C ARG A 360 -15.06 -26.98 7.56
N TYR A 361 -14.09 -26.08 7.71
CA TYR A 361 -14.06 -24.83 6.96
C TYR A 361 -13.85 -25.16 5.48
N VAL A 362 -14.91 -25.00 4.68
CA VAL A 362 -14.84 -24.93 3.22
C VAL A 362 -15.02 -23.45 2.87
N VAL A 363 -13.95 -22.81 2.42
CA VAL A 363 -14.00 -21.45 1.87
C VAL A 363 -14.53 -21.56 0.44
N GLY A 364 -15.84 -21.39 0.27
CA GLY A 364 -16.50 -21.24 -1.02
C GLY A 364 -17.16 -19.88 -1.10
N ASN A 365 -16.54 -18.94 -1.82
CA ASN A 365 -17.19 -17.69 -2.18
C ASN A 365 -18.24 -17.96 -3.26
N GLN A 366 -19.52 -17.95 -2.88
CA GLN A 366 -20.64 -17.84 -3.81
C GLN A 366 -20.71 -16.43 -4.39
N ALA A 367 -20.89 -16.34 -5.71
CA ALA A 367 -21.18 -15.10 -6.41
C ALA A 367 -22.60 -14.61 -6.07
N ALA A 368 -22.74 -13.31 -5.81
CA ALA A 368 -24.02 -12.65 -5.66
C ALA A 368 -24.80 -12.68 -6.99
N ILE A 369 -25.95 -13.36 -6.99
CA ILE A 369 -26.90 -13.38 -8.10
C ILE A 369 -27.72 -12.08 -8.03
N ILE A 370 -27.50 -11.17 -8.96
CA ILE A 370 -28.43 -10.06 -9.23
C ILE A 370 -29.42 -10.54 -10.29
N GLN A 371 -30.69 -10.65 -9.92
CA GLN A 371 -31.79 -10.94 -10.85
C GLN A 371 -31.96 -9.76 -11.83
N GLY A 372 -31.59 -9.95 -13.09
CA GLY A 372 -31.87 -9.03 -14.19
C GLY A 372 -33.18 -9.40 -14.90
N TYR A 373 -34.13 -8.47 -14.92
CA TYR A 373 -35.35 -8.54 -15.69
C TYR A 373 -35.06 -8.60 -17.20
N SER A 374 -35.80 -9.45 -17.91
CA SER A 374 -35.75 -9.65 -19.36
C SER A 374 -36.31 -8.45 -20.14
N GLY A 375 -35.53 -7.93 -21.09
CA GLY A 375 -35.99 -7.01 -22.13
C GLY A 375 -35.31 -7.35 -23.45
N THR A 376 -36.03 -8.02 -24.33
CA THR A 376 -35.69 -8.27 -25.74
C THR A 376 -35.57 -6.97 -26.53
N ASN A 377 -34.51 -6.82 -27.34
CA ASN A 377 -34.63 -6.37 -28.73
C ASN A 377 -33.36 -6.62 -29.55
N CYS A 378 -33.59 -7.18 -30.73
CA CYS A 378 -32.62 -7.52 -31.77
C CYS A 378 -32.03 -6.28 -32.46
N GLY A 379 -30.81 -6.43 -32.96
CA GLY A 379 -30.20 -5.51 -33.93
C GLY A 379 -28.87 -6.06 -34.44
N GLU A 380 -28.92 -6.76 -35.56
CA GLU A 380 -27.74 -7.17 -36.35
C GLU A 380 -26.97 -5.94 -36.85
N TYR A 381 -25.64 -5.95 -36.81
CA TYR A 381 -24.82 -5.26 -37.81
C TYR A 381 -23.44 -5.94 -37.99
N SER A 382 -22.99 -5.80 -39.23
CA SER A 382 -22.02 -6.54 -40.03
C SER A 382 -20.55 -6.51 -39.60
N ASN A 383 -19.88 -7.62 -39.92
CA ASN A 383 -18.44 -7.84 -40.02
C ASN A 383 -17.62 -6.67 -40.60
N SER A 384 -16.55 -6.29 -39.90
CA SER A 384 -15.34 -5.75 -40.52
C SER A 384 -14.10 -6.30 -39.80
N LYS A 385 -13.08 -6.60 -40.62
CA LYS A 385 -11.84 -7.32 -40.30
C LYS A 385 -11.09 -6.69 -39.11
N GLY A 386 -10.77 -7.50 -38.09
CA GLY A 386 -10.02 -7.06 -36.90
C GLY A 386 -8.69 -7.81 -36.77
N ALA A 387 -7.62 -7.07 -36.52
CA ALA A 387 -6.27 -7.55 -36.30
C ALA A 387 -6.17 -8.45 -35.05
N TYR A 388 -5.42 -9.55 -35.17
CA TYR A 388 -5.13 -10.46 -34.07
C TYR A 388 -4.32 -9.74 -32.99
N HIS A 389 -4.80 -9.77 -31.76
CA HIS A 389 -4.09 -9.26 -30.58
C HIS A 389 -3.98 -10.42 -29.58
N SER A 390 -2.77 -10.94 -29.41
CA SER A 390 -2.48 -11.98 -28.42
C SER A 390 -2.23 -11.35 -27.06
N MET A 391 -2.94 -11.85 -26.04
CA MET A 391 -2.88 -11.37 -24.66
C MET A 391 -2.27 -12.48 -23.81
N VAL A 392 -1.10 -12.25 -23.21
CA VAL A 392 -0.42 -13.23 -22.34
C VAL A 392 -0.80 -12.93 -20.89
N TYR A 393 -1.44 -13.89 -20.22
CA TYR A 393 -1.79 -13.81 -18.81
C TYR A 393 -0.88 -14.77 -18.03
N SER A 394 0.01 -14.24 -17.22
CA SER A 394 0.74 -15.00 -16.20
C SER A 394 0.05 -14.76 -14.86
N ARG A 395 -0.02 -15.78 -14.00
CA ARG A 395 -0.32 -15.63 -12.56
C ARG A 395 0.84 -16.22 -11.78
#